data_AF-A0A9E5FHD0-F1
#
_entry.id   AF-A0A9E5FHD0-F1
#
_cell.length_a   1.000
_cell.length_b   1.000
_cell.length_c   1.000
_cell.angle_alpha   90.00
_cell.angle_beta   90.00
_cell.angle_gamma   90.00
#
_symmetry.space_group_name_H-M   'P 1'
#
loop_
_entity.id
_entity.type
_entity.pdbx_description
1 polymer ?
#
loop_
_entity_poly.entity_id
_entity_poly.type
_entity_poly.pdbx_seq_one_letter_code
_entity_poly.pdbx_strand_id
1 'polypeptide(L)'
;MNVLLQEAGPVAGLQRVTIGWHGEKGRLFATETRELVFIPTHAGTWIEFSSSVRPAEGTMKVDGDPQHAGFHFRAAGDVADKNAAETYYLRPDGKDNPKATRNWPTQKNHVNLPWNCMSFVTSGSRYTAEYIDSPTNPKESRYSERDYGRFGSYFVSLATPEKPLNVRYGLFVQSGETTVTEAARRAAAFVDPINSNLGGR
;
A
#
# COMPACT_ATOMS: atom_id res chain seq x y z
N MET A 1 16.27 -0.91 14.06
CA MET A 1 14.84 -1.23 14.18
C MET A 1 14.65 -1.97 15.49
N ASN A 2 13.62 -1.65 16.27
CA ASN A 2 13.27 -2.36 17.50
C ASN A 2 11.85 -2.93 17.37
N VAL A 3 11.63 -4.16 17.79
CA VAL A 3 10.28 -4.76 17.82
C VAL A 3 9.59 -4.31 19.10
N LEU A 4 8.43 -3.67 18.96
CA LEU A 4 7.60 -3.24 20.09
C LEU A 4 6.54 -4.28 20.44
N LEU A 5 5.95 -4.91 19.41
CA LEU A 5 4.94 -5.94 19.54
C LEU A 5 5.06 -6.91 18.39
N GLN A 6 4.93 -8.21 18.67
CA GLN A 6 4.82 -9.24 17.65
C GLN A 6 3.91 -10.35 18.17
N GLU A 7 2.80 -10.55 17.49
CA GLU A 7 1.77 -11.52 17.85
C GLU A 7 1.39 -12.36 16.65
N ALA A 8 1.17 -13.66 16.89
CA ALA A 8 0.57 -14.57 15.94
C ALA A 8 -0.67 -15.17 16.61
N GLY A 9 -1.82 -14.54 16.37
CA GLY A 9 -3.11 -15.00 16.88
C GLY A 9 -3.82 -15.96 15.92
N PRO A 10 -4.90 -16.60 16.36
CA PRO A 10 -5.69 -17.51 15.52
C PRO A 10 -6.45 -16.80 14.40
N VAL A 11 -6.65 -15.48 14.50
CA VAL A 11 -7.40 -14.66 13.53
C VAL A 11 -6.48 -13.71 12.75
N ALA A 12 -5.43 -13.18 13.39
CA ALA A 12 -4.54 -12.21 12.80
C ALA A 12 -3.12 -12.33 13.34
N GLY A 13 -2.15 -12.00 12.51
CA GLY A 13 -0.79 -11.70 12.93
C GLY A 13 -0.57 -10.19 12.97
N LEU A 14 0.23 -9.71 13.92
CA LEU A 14 0.56 -8.31 14.06
C LEU A 14 2.04 -8.14 14.33
N GLN A 15 2.65 -7.12 13.71
CA GLN A 15 3.97 -6.65 14.09
C GLN A 15 3.98 -5.13 14.19
N ARG A 16 4.45 -4.61 15.32
CA ARG A 16 4.73 -3.19 15.53
C ARG A 16 6.20 -2.99 15.81
N VAL A 17 6.83 -2.06 15.11
CA VAL A 17 8.26 -1.75 15.24
C VAL A 17 8.50 -0.26 15.37
N THR A 18 9.63 0.10 15.96
CA THR A 18 10.22 1.43 15.87
C THR A 18 11.41 1.42 14.92
N ILE A 19 11.47 2.40 14.03
CA ILE A 19 12.51 2.58 13.03
C ILE A 19 13.12 3.96 13.22
N GLY A 20 14.45 4.05 13.29
CA GLY A 20 15.16 5.32 13.28
C GLY A 20 15.57 5.68 11.85
N TRP A 21 15.23 6.89 11.42
CA TRP A 21 15.62 7.45 10.14
C TRP A 21 16.89 8.27 10.34
N HIS A 22 17.99 7.81 9.74
CA HIS A 22 19.31 8.38 9.93
C HIS A 22 19.79 9.03 8.63
N GLY A 23 20.25 10.27 8.72
CA GLY A 23 20.78 11.04 7.60
C GLY A 23 22.30 10.91 7.52
N GLU A 24 22.92 11.96 6.99
CA GLU A 24 24.37 12.02 6.88
C GLU A 24 25.06 11.75 8.22
N LYS A 25 26.18 11.01 8.16
CA LYS A 25 27.00 10.64 9.32
C LYS A 25 26.21 9.87 10.40
N GLY A 26 25.10 9.23 10.04
CA GLY A 26 24.30 8.42 10.96
C GLY A 26 23.49 9.24 11.96
N ARG A 27 23.26 10.53 11.72
CA ARG A 27 22.44 11.37 12.62
C ARG A 27 20.97 10.99 12.50
N LEU A 28 20.35 10.58 13.61
CA LEU A 28 18.90 10.40 13.68
C LEU A 28 18.20 11.74 13.44
N PHE A 29 17.30 11.80 12.46
CA PHE A 29 16.50 13.00 12.17
C PHE A 29 15.00 12.76 12.24
N ALA A 30 14.55 11.51 12.26
CA ALA A 30 13.16 11.15 12.51
C ALA A 30 13.06 9.74 13.11
N THR A 31 11.95 9.46 13.78
CA THR A 31 11.56 8.13 14.24
C THR A 31 10.23 7.75 13.61
N GLU A 32 10.07 6.48 13.28
CA GLU A 32 8.84 5.92 12.76
C GLU A 32 8.34 4.82 13.69
N THR A 33 7.04 4.86 14.02
CA THR A 33 6.32 3.68 14.51
C THR A 33 5.54 3.09 13.35
N ARG A 34 5.83 1.84 13.01
CA ARG A 34 5.18 1.12 11.91
C ARG A 34 4.44 -0.09 12.45
N GLU A 35 3.25 -0.32 11.95
CA GLU A 35 2.45 -1.51 12.23
C GLU A 35 2.01 -2.19 10.95
N LEU A 36 2.11 -3.52 10.96
CA LEU A 36 1.54 -4.42 9.98
C LEU A 36 0.59 -5.38 10.68
N VAL A 37 -0.64 -5.51 10.16
CA VAL A 37 -1.62 -6.50 10.58
C VAL A 37 -1.95 -7.39 9.40
N PHE A 38 -1.87 -8.70 9.59
CA PHE A 38 -2.15 -9.72 8.57
C PHE A 38 -3.39 -10.50 8.99
N ILE A 39 -4.44 -10.49 8.18
CA ILE A 39 -5.69 -11.20 8.45
C ILE A 39 -5.94 -12.16 7.27
N PRO A 40 -5.63 -13.47 7.44
CA PRO A 40 -5.96 -14.46 6.43
C PRO A 40 -7.48 -14.64 6.33
N THR A 41 -7.96 -14.80 5.10
CA THR A 41 -9.37 -15.10 4.79
C THR A 41 -9.41 -16.25 3.79
N HIS A 42 -10.61 -16.80 3.54
CA HIS A 42 -10.78 -17.82 2.48
C HIS A 42 -10.49 -17.27 1.08
N ALA A 43 -10.69 -15.96 0.85
CA ALA A 43 -10.50 -15.34 -0.46
C ALA A 43 -9.06 -14.85 -0.70
N GLY A 44 -8.27 -14.65 0.36
CA GLY A 44 -6.95 -14.03 0.28
C GLY A 44 -6.49 -13.51 1.63
N THR A 45 -5.41 -12.74 1.64
CA THR A 45 -4.86 -12.13 2.86
C THR A 45 -5.07 -10.63 2.83
N TRP A 46 -5.69 -10.10 3.87
CA TRP A 46 -5.75 -8.69 4.14
C TRP A 46 -4.51 -8.25 4.92
N ILE A 47 -3.93 -7.14 4.51
CA ILE A 47 -2.75 -6.56 5.14
C ILE A 47 -3.03 -5.09 5.41
N GLU A 48 -3.04 -4.70 6.68
CA GLU A 48 -3.10 -3.29 7.06
C GLU A 48 -1.70 -2.80 7.37
N PHE A 49 -1.35 -1.67 6.77
CA PHE A 49 -0.15 -0.93 7.07
C PHE A 49 -0.54 0.40 7.71
N SER A 50 0.08 0.72 8.84
CA SER A 50 0.07 2.08 9.36
C SER A 50 1.47 2.52 9.74
N SER A 51 1.74 3.81 9.58
CA SER A 51 3.03 4.40 9.93
C SER A 51 2.84 5.82 10.45
N SER A 52 3.55 6.13 11.52
CA SER A 52 3.67 7.48 12.08
C SER A 52 5.13 7.88 12.09
N VAL A 53 5.51 8.83 11.24
CA VAL A 53 6.89 9.36 11.13
C VAL A 53 6.95 10.71 11.81
N ARG A 54 7.76 10.81 12.87
CA ARG A 54 7.97 12.01 13.67
C ARG A 54 9.40 12.50 13.51
N PRO A 55 9.63 13.73 12.99
CA PRO A 55 10.94 14.37 13.03
C PRO A 55 11.46 14.52 14.45
N ALA A 56 12.77 14.38 14.63
CA ALA A 56 13.41 14.60 15.94
C ALA A 56 13.34 16.08 16.35
N GLU A 57 13.44 16.98 15.38
CA GLU A 57 13.35 18.43 15.54
C GLU A 57 12.90 19.09 14.22
N GLY A 58 12.37 20.30 14.32
CA GLY A 58 12.04 21.15 13.17
C GLY A 58 11.03 20.55 12.18
N THR A 59 11.06 21.05 10.95
CA THR A 59 10.15 20.61 9.88
C THR A 59 10.88 19.69 8.92
N MET A 60 10.33 18.50 8.69
CA MET A 60 10.78 17.56 7.68
C MET A 60 9.86 17.61 6.48
N LYS A 61 10.42 17.83 5.29
CA LYS A 61 9.70 17.64 4.03
C LYS A 61 9.83 16.17 3.60
N VAL A 62 8.69 15.50 3.43
CA VAL A 62 8.59 14.17 2.83
C VAL A 62 8.19 14.36 1.37
N ASP A 63 9.09 13.97 0.48
CA ASP A 63 8.99 14.10 -0.97
C ASP A 63 9.82 12.99 -1.63
N GLY A 64 9.70 12.83 -2.93
CA GLY A 64 10.54 11.94 -3.71
C GLY A 64 10.00 11.72 -5.11
N ASP A 65 10.64 10.81 -5.85
CA ASP A 65 10.21 10.52 -7.19
C ASP A 65 9.03 9.51 -7.19
N PRO A 66 8.07 9.63 -8.12
CA PRO A 66 6.88 8.79 -8.16
C PRO A 66 7.14 7.29 -8.24
N GLN A 67 8.32 6.91 -8.72
CA GLN A 67 8.63 5.53 -9.00
C GLN A 67 9.22 4.83 -7.77
N HIS A 68 9.84 5.57 -6.85
CA HIS A 68 10.54 4.99 -5.69
C HIS A 68 10.09 5.55 -4.33
N ALA A 69 9.35 6.65 -4.29
CA ALA A 69 8.87 7.25 -3.05
C ALA A 69 7.49 6.73 -2.62
N GLY A 70 7.15 6.90 -1.35
CA GLY A 70 5.84 6.55 -0.82
C GLY A 70 5.70 5.06 -0.47
N PHE A 71 4.47 4.54 -0.57
CA PHE A 71 4.15 3.16 -0.22
C PHE A 71 3.85 2.36 -1.49
N HIS A 72 4.62 1.28 -1.70
CA HIS A 72 4.59 0.50 -2.93
C HIS A 72 4.48 -0.99 -2.60
N PHE A 73 3.65 -1.69 -3.37
CA PHE A 73 3.66 -3.14 -3.46
C PHE A 73 4.72 -3.59 -4.48
N ARG A 74 5.39 -4.70 -4.18
CA ARG A 74 6.30 -5.39 -5.09
C ARG A 74 5.98 -6.88 -5.10
N ALA A 75 5.67 -7.42 -6.28
CA ALA A 75 5.45 -8.84 -6.48
C ALA A 75 6.78 -9.63 -6.44
N ALA A 76 6.67 -10.96 -6.52
CA ALA A 76 7.82 -11.85 -6.63
C ALA A 76 8.67 -11.53 -7.87
N GLY A 77 9.98 -11.80 -7.79
CA GLY A 77 10.93 -11.44 -8.85
C GLY A 77 10.63 -12.08 -10.21
N ASP A 78 10.04 -13.28 -10.21
CA ASP A 78 9.67 -13.99 -11.44
C ASP A 78 8.59 -13.27 -12.27
N VAL A 79 7.79 -12.40 -11.65
CA VAL A 79 6.89 -11.51 -12.39
C VAL A 79 7.69 -10.62 -13.33
N ALA A 80 8.76 -10.00 -12.84
CA ALA A 80 9.62 -9.15 -13.66
C ALA A 80 10.39 -9.97 -14.70
N ASP A 81 10.95 -11.10 -14.28
CA ASP A 81 11.87 -11.89 -15.11
C ASP A 81 11.17 -12.65 -16.24
N LYS A 82 9.91 -13.05 -16.04
CA LYS A 82 9.21 -14.00 -16.93
C LYS A 82 7.82 -13.55 -17.36
N ASN A 83 7.07 -12.90 -16.47
CA ASN A 83 5.61 -12.74 -16.64
C ASN A 83 5.16 -11.28 -16.73
N ALA A 84 6.05 -10.32 -16.95
CA ALA A 84 5.71 -8.90 -16.98
C ALA A 84 4.65 -8.59 -18.06
N ALA A 85 4.69 -9.34 -19.17
CA ALA A 85 3.72 -9.22 -20.26
C ALA A 85 2.29 -9.65 -19.87
N GLU A 86 2.13 -10.41 -18.79
CA GLU A 86 0.84 -10.89 -18.29
C GLU A 86 0.21 -9.99 -17.22
N THR A 87 0.97 -8.99 -16.77
CA THR A 87 0.51 -8.01 -15.78
C THR A 87 -0.49 -7.06 -16.42
N TYR A 88 -1.63 -6.86 -15.75
CA TYR A 88 -2.58 -5.82 -16.12
C TYR A 88 -3.12 -5.13 -14.86
N TYR A 89 -3.67 -3.94 -15.03
CA TYR A 89 -4.24 -3.16 -13.95
C TYR A 89 -5.76 -3.08 -14.04
N LEU A 90 -6.39 -3.06 -12.87
CA LEU A 90 -7.80 -2.79 -12.69
C LEU A 90 -7.92 -1.59 -11.76
N ARG A 91 -8.67 -0.59 -12.21
CA ARG A 91 -8.82 0.71 -11.55
C ARG A 91 -10.31 1.04 -11.38
N PRO A 92 -10.66 2.12 -10.68
CA PRO A 92 -12.06 2.54 -10.57
C PRO A 92 -12.75 2.75 -11.93
N ASP A 93 -12.00 3.09 -12.98
CA ASP A 93 -12.49 3.28 -14.34
C ASP A 93 -12.43 2.02 -15.22
N GLY A 94 -12.03 0.86 -14.67
CA GLY A 94 -12.12 -0.43 -15.35
C GLY A 94 -10.80 -1.18 -15.51
N LYS A 95 -10.87 -2.31 -16.24
CA LYS A 95 -9.74 -3.19 -16.56
C LYS A 95 -8.98 -2.62 -17.76
N ASP A 96 -7.67 -2.62 -17.67
CA ASP A 96 -6.79 -2.23 -18.77
C ASP A 96 -6.24 -3.45 -19.53
N ASN A 97 -5.60 -3.19 -20.66
CA ASN A 97 -4.89 -4.22 -21.40
C ASN A 97 -3.63 -4.70 -20.65
N PRO A 98 -3.17 -5.93 -20.90
CA PRO A 98 -1.85 -6.36 -20.43
C PRO A 98 -0.75 -5.38 -20.83
N LYS A 99 0.21 -5.17 -19.91
CA LYS A 99 1.31 -4.18 -19.98
C LYS A 99 0.91 -2.71 -19.98
N ALA A 100 -0.38 -2.37 -20.07
CA ALA A 100 -0.81 -0.99 -20.00
C ALA A 100 -0.60 -0.47 -18.57
N THR A 101 0.25 0.55 -18.44
CA THR A 101 0.57 1.18 -17.16
C THR A 101 0.17 2.64 -17.17
N ARG A 102 -0.19 3.13 -15.99
CA ARG A 102 -0.44 4.54 -15.74
C ARG A 102 0.55 5.16 -14.77
N ASN A 103 1.03 6.35 -15.11
CA ASN A 103 2.17 6.97 -14.45
C ASN A 103 2.07 8.49 -14.45
N TRP A 104 2.03 9.07 -13.24
CA TRP A 104 2.35 10.48 -13.05
C TRP A 104 3.87 10.71 -13.27
N PRO A 105 4.32 11.84 -13.86
CA PRO A 105 3.54 13.01 -14.28
C PRO A 105 3.00 12.94 -15.71
N THR A 106 3.35 11.92 -16.49
CA THR A 106 2.89 11.79 -17.88
C THR A 106 1.36 11.77 -17.97
N GLN A 107 0.71 11.16 -16.99
CA GLN A 107 -0.74 11.12 -16.85
C GLN A 107 -1.13 11.80 -15.53
N LYS A 108 -1.30 13.12 -15.60
CA LYS A 108 -1.53 13.98 -14.43
C LYS A 108 -2.80 13.66 -13.64
N ASN A 109 -3.76 12.97 -14.25
CA ASN A 109 -5.01 12.54 -13.62
C ASN A 109 -4.88 11.20 -12.88
N HIS A 110 -3.73 10.52 -12.95
CA HIS A 110 -3.48 9.27 -12.22
C HIS A 110 -3.09 9.57 -10.77
N VAL A 111 -4.02 10.19 -10.05
CA VAL A 111 -3.88 10.70 -8.69
C VAL A 111 -5.11 10.37 -7.85
N ASN A 112 -4.97 10.34 -6.53
CA ASN A 112 -6.05 10.21 -5.54
C ASN A 112 -6.98 9.01 -5.77
N LEU A 113 -6.45 7.91 -6.32
CA LEU A 113 -7.23 6.69 -6.45
C LEU A 113 -7.58 6.16 -5.04
N PRO A 114 -8.84 5.80 -4.76
CA PRO A 114 -9.20 5.14 -3.50
C PRO A 114 -8.61 3.73 -3.41
N TRP A 115 -8.45 3.08 -4.57
CA TRP A 115 -7.80 1.80 -4.72
C TRP A 115 -7.22 1.62 -6.12
N ASN A 116 -6.26 0.71 -6.25
CA ASN A 116 -5.69 0.26 -7.52
C ASN A 116 -5.35 -1.23 -7.41
N CYS A 117 -5.62 -2.03 -8.44
CA CYS A 117 -5.34 -3.45 -8.44
C CYS A 117 -4.34 -3.80 -9.52
N MET A 118 -3.35 -4.62 -9.17
CA MET A 118 -2.42 -5.25 -10.10
C MET A 118 -2.71 -6.74 -10.16
N SER A 119 -3.12 -7.25 -11.32
CA SER A 119 -3.18 -8.69 -11.56
C SER A 119 -1.91 -9.15 -12.26
N PHE A 120 -1.28 -10.21 -11.76
CA PHE A 120 0.02 -10.70 -12.20
C PHE A 120 0.08 -12.22 -12.13
N VAL A 121 1.05 -12.81 -12.84
CA VAL A 121 1.32 -14.25 -12.80
C VAL A 121 2.68 -14.50 -12.15
N THR A 122 2.71 -15.36 -11.15
CA THR A 122 3.93 -15.85 -10.50
C THR A 122 3.79 -17.34 -10.29
N SER A 123 4.87 -18.09 -10.49
CA SER A 123 4.89 -19.55 -10.36
C SER A 123 3.76 -20.25 -11.16
N GLY A 124 3.43 -19.71 -12.35
CA GLY A 124 2.38 -20.23 -13.23
C GLY A 124 0.94 -19.99 -12.78
N SER A 125 0.72 -19.26 -11.68
CA SER A 125 -0.62 -18.96 -11.15
C SER A 125 -0.91 -17.46 -11.18
N ARG A 126 -2.17 -17.10 -11.46
CA ARG A 126 -2.64 -15.71 -11.44
C ARG A 126 -3.03 -15.30 -10.04
N TYR A 127 -2.62 -14.09 -9.67
CA TYR A 127 -2.97 -13.42 -8.43
C TYR A 127 -3.39 -11.98 -8.71
N THR A 128 -3.98 -11.36 -7.70
CA THR A 128 -4.26 -9.92 -7.69
C THR A 128 -3.84 -9.33 -6.35
N ALA A 129 -3.08 -8.25 -6.40
CA ALA A 129 -2.82 -7.37 -5.26
C ALA A 129 -3.66 -6.10 -5.44
N GLU A 130 -4.62 -5.89 -4.55
CA GLU A 130 -5.32 -4.63 -4.40
C GLU A 130 -4.55 -3.74 -3.41
N TYR A 131 -4.39 -2.48 -3.78
CA TYR A 131 -3.81 -1.41 -2.99
C TYR A 131 -4.91 -0.43 -2.64
N ILE A 132 -5.06 -0.09 -1.36
CA ILE A 132 -6.11 0.81 -0.86
C ILE A 132 -5.44 1.98 -0.14
N ASP A 133 -5.74 3.20 -0.59
CA ASP A 133 -5.21 4.45 -0.04
C ASP A 133 -6.25 5.10 0.88
N SER A 134 -5.91 5.24 2.16
CA SER A 134 -6.82 5.91 3.10
C SER A 134 -7.09 7.35 2.65
N PRO A 135 -8.35 7.84 2.75
CA PRO A 135 -8.67 9.24 2.50
C PRO A 135 -7.98 10.18 3.52
N THR A 136 -7.49 9.65 4.64
CA THR A 136 -6.75 10.44 5.66
C THR A 136 -5.27 10.66 5.31
N ASN A 137 -4.73 9.93 4.33
CA ASN A 137 -3.35 10.12 3.88
C ASN A 137 -3.20 11.48 3.17
N PRO A 138 -2.00 12.10 3.18
CA PRO A 138 -1.77 13.36 2.48
C PRO A 138 -2.10 13.26 0.98
N LYS A 139 -2.64 14.36 0.45
CA LYS A 139 -3.06 14.50 -0.95
C LYS A 139 -2.37 15.70 -1.60
N GLU A 140 -2.20 15.74 -2.92
CA GLU A 140 -2.52 14.67 -3.88
C GLU A 140 -1.62 13.43 -3.70
N SER A 141 -2.21 12.23 -3.71
CA SER A 141 -1.46 10.98 -3.84
C SER A 141 -1.31 10.66 -5.32
N ARG A 142 -0.09 10.63 -5.82
CA ARG A 142 0.24 10.41 -7.23
C ARG A 142 0.68 8.97 -7.42
N TYR A 143 0.13 8.30 -8.42
CA TYR A 143 0.32 6.87 -8.61
C TYR A 143 1.35 6.56 -9.69
N SER A 144 2.01 5.40 -9.51
CA SER A 144 2.94 4.84 -10.48
C SER A 144 2.77 3.33 -10.60
N GLU A 145 2.68 2.85 -11.84
CA GLU A 145 2.45 1.45 -12.19
C GLU A 145 3.58 0.91 -13.08
N ARG A 146 3.90 -0.38 -12.93
CA ARG A 146 4.91 -1.10 -13.72
C ARG A 146 4.41 -2.51 -14.04
N ASP A 147 4.52 -2.86 -15.31
CA ASP A 147 4.21 -4.20 -15.80
C ASP A 147 5.08 -5.29 -15.15
N TYR A 148 6.28 -4.96 -14.67
CA TYR A 148 7.17 -5.87 -13.93
C TYR A 148 6.85 -6.05 -12.44
N GLY A 149 5.61 -5.79 -12.01
CA GLY A 149 5.15 -6.17 -10.67
C GLY A 149 5.43 -5.15 -9.57
N ARG A 150 5.51 -3.85 -9.88
CA ARG A 150 5.65 -2.78 -8.88
C ARG A 150 4.60 -1.71 -9.09
N PHE A 151 3.87 -1.34 -8.04
CA PHE A 151 2.96 -0.20 -8.10
C PHE A 151 2.68 0.38 -6.72
N GLY A 152 2.25 1.64 -6.69
CA GLY A 152 1.98 2.34 -5.43
C GLY A 152 1.66 3.81 -5.65
N SER A 153 1.65 4.55 -4.55
CA SER A 153 1.44 5.99 -4.55
C SER A 153 2.44 6.72 -3.67
N TYR A 154 2.70 7.97 -4.02
CA TYR A 154 3.47 8.89 -3.21
C TYR A 154 2.75 10.23 -3.08
N PHE A 155 3.13 11.03 -2.09
CA PHE A 155 2.61 12.38 -1.86
C PHE A 155 3.75 13.28 -1.40
N VAL A 156 3.49 14.59 -1.39
CA VAL A 156 4.39 15.56 -0.75
C VAL A 156 3.73 16.05 0.52
N SER A 157 4.45 16.01 1.63
CA SER A 157 3.94 16.48 2.93
C SER A 157 5.03 17.10 3.78
N LEU A 158 4.62 17.85 4.79
CA LEU A 158 5.47 18.36 5.85
C LEU A 158 5.10 17.66 7.16
N ALA A 159 6.10 17.30 7.95
CA ALA A 159 5.93 16.80 9.31
C ALA A 159 6.73 17.65 10.29
N THR A 160 6.23 17.79 11.52
CA THR A 160 6.94 18.36 12.68
C THR A 160 6.80 17.41 13.87
N PRO A 161 7.55 17.59 14.98
CA PRO A 161 7.36 16.80 16.19
C PRO A 161 5.90 16.80 16.70
N GLU A 162 5.23 17.95 16.61
CA GLU A 162 3.86 18.18 17.06
C GLU A 162 2.82 17.66 16.05
N LYS A 163 3.17 17.66 14.76
CA LYS A 163 2.33 17.17 13.67
C LYS A 163 3.09 16.11 12.85
N PRO A 164 3.22 14.87 13.37
CA PRO A 164 3.89 13.80 12.64
C PRO A 164 3.12 13.44 11.37
N LEU A 165 3.83 12.88 10.39
CA LEU A 165 3.21 12.28 9.22
C LEU A 165 2.57 10.96 9.63
N ASN A 166 1.25 10.85 9.47
CA ASN A 166 0.53 9.59 9.66
C ASN A 166 0.03 9.11 8.30
N VAL A 167 0.23 7.82 8.03
CA VAL A 167 -0.30 7.15 6.84
C VAL A 167 -0.93 5.80 7.20
N ARG A 168 -1.94 5.41 6.44
CA ARG A 168 -2.63 4.14 6.54
C ARG A 168 -2.94 3.59 5.15
N TYR A 169 -2.53 2.37 4.87
CA TYR A 169 -2.78 1.68 3.60
C TYR A 169 -3.32 0.28 3.85
N GLY A 170 -4.18 -0.18 2.95
CA GLY A 170 -4.63 -1.57 2.91
C GLY A 170 -4.03 -2.27 1.70
N LEU A 171 -3.69 -3.55 1.85
CA LEU A 171 -3.47 -4.45 0.74
C LEU A 171 -4.40 -5.65 0.87
N PHE A 172 -4.95 -6.12 -0.24
CA PHE A 172 -5.60 -7.42 -0.30
C PHE A 172 -4.98 -8.25 -1.40
N VAL A 173 -4.38 -9.39 -1.03
CA VAL A 173 -3.72 -10.29 -1.97
C VAL A 173 -4.52 -11.57 -2.07
N GLN A 174 -4.99 -11.90 -3.28
CA GLN A 174 -5.80 -13.07 -3.55
C GLN A 174 -5.30 -13.87 -4.75
N SER A 175 -5.66 -15.14 -4.81
CA SER A 175 -5.57 -15.96 -6.02
C SER A 175 -6.62 -15.51 -7.04
N GLY A 176 -6.28 -15.60 -8.32
CA GLY A 176 -7.16 -15.22 -9.43
C GLY A 176 -7.26 -13.72 -9.68
N GLU A 177 -8.27 -13.36 -10.48
CA GLU A 177 -8.62 -11.99 -10.82
C GLU A 177 -9.59 -11.40 -9.77
N THR A 178 -9.75 -10.07 -9.76
CA THR A 178 -10.82 -9.38 -9.02
C THR A 178 -11.69 -8.57 -9.98
N THR A 179 -12.90 -8.21 -9.55
CA THR A 179 -13.75 -7.23 -10.25
C THR A 179 -13.67 -5.84 -9.63
N VAL A 180 -14.11 -4.82 -10.39
CA VAL A 180 -14.23 -3.41 -9.90
C VAL A 180 -15.12 -3.34 -8.67
N THR A 181 -16.24 -4.06 -8.68
CA THR A 181 -17.23 -4.08 -7.60
C THR A 181 -16.62 -4.64 -6.30
N GLU A 182 -15.86 -5.73 -6.40
CA GLU A 182 -15.22 -6.35 -5.22
C GLU A 182 -14.12 -5.47 -4.64
N ALA A 183 -13.28 -4.87 -5.49
CA ALA A 183 -12.25 -3.94 -5.04
C ALA A 183 -12.86 -2.70 -4.38
N ALA A 184 -13.85 -2.06 -5.03
CA ALA A 184 -14.56 -0.93 -4.44
C ALA A 184 -15.20 -1.27 -3.08
N ARG A 185 -15.80 -2.46 -2.94
CA ARG A 185 -16.38 -2.93 -1.67
C ARG A 185 -15.33 -3.08 -0.58
N ARG A 186 -14.16 -3.66 -0.90
CA ARG A 186 -13.05 -3.82 0.05
C ARG A 186 -12.44 -2.47 0.44
N ALA A 187 -12.23 -1.58 -0.51
CA ALA A 187 -11.78 -0.22 -0.25
C ALA A 187 -12.73 0.54 0.69
N ALA A 188 -14.05 0.43 0.48
CA ALA A 188 -15.04 1.02 1.36
C ALA A 188 -14.96 0.45 2.79
N ALA A 189 -14.88 -0.88 2.93
CA ALA A 189 -14.78 -1.55 4.23
C ALA A 189 -13.49 -1.19 5.01
N PHE A 190 -12.40 -0.85 4.31
CA PHE A 190 -11.17 -0.37 4.95
C PHE A 190 -11.32 1.02 5.56
N VAL A 191 -12.01 1.92 4.85
CA VAL A 191 -12.20 3.32 5.26
C VAL A 191 -13.19 3.42 6.41
N ASP A 192 -14.29 2.68 6.31
CA ASP A 192 -15.40 2.72 7.25
C ASP A 192 -15.66 1.32 7.84
N PRO A 193 -14.88 0.90 8.86
CA PRO A 193 -15.06 -0.39 9.49
C PRO A 193 -16.29 -0.36 10.42
N ILE A 194 -17.50 -0.12 9.88
CA ILE A 194 -18.73 -0.14 10.67
C ILE A 194 -19.14 -1.60 10.96
N ASN A 195 -19.13 -1.95 12.25
CA ASN A 195 -19.92 -2.99 12.90
C ASN A 195 -20.09 -4.31 12.13
N SER A 196 -19.05 -5.15 12.08
CA SER A 196 -19.27 -6.59 11.94
C SER A 196 -19.81 -7.13 13.27
N ASN A 197 -21.09 -6.89 13.55
CA ASN A 197 -21.86 -7.73 14.46
C ASN A 197 -21.86 -9.15 13.89
N LEU A 198 -20.84 -9.93 14.24
CA LEU A 198 -20.87 -11.38 14.18
C LEU A 198 -21.76 -11.86 15.33
N GLY A 199 -23.06 -11.66 15.18
CA GLY A 199 -24.09 -12.09 16.11
C GLY A 199 -25.35 -12.43 15.34
N GLY A 200 -25.64 -13.72 15.20
CA GLY A 200 -26.97 -14.23 14.84
C GLY A 200 -27.08 -14.84 13.45
N ARG A 201 -26.75 -16.13 13.34
CA ARG A 201 -27.72 -17.16 12.93
C ARG A 201 -27.50 -18.41 13.77
#